data_AF-A0A0G1DP33-F1
#
_entry.id   AF-A0A0G1DP33-F1
#
_cell.length_a   1.000
_cell.length_b   1.000
_cell.length_c   1.000
_cell.angle_alpha   90.00
_cell.angle_beta   90.00
_cell.angle_gamma   90.00
#
_symmetry.space_group_name_H-M   'P 1'
#
loop_
_entity.id
_entity.type
_entity.pdbx_description
1 polymer ?
#
loop_
_entity_poly.entity_id
_entity_poly.type
_entity_poly.pdbx_seq_one_letter_code
_entity_poly.pdbx_strand_id
1 'polypeptide(L)'
;MGKFNKGVVLGGVLGAAIVWLNTTTKGKQYRTQLVDQAADIYEKIKKEVEESGAIEKMNKNTYVALVKKTVDKYAVDNGMAVRVKNILVRLLSSQWATFKKEVKK
;
A
#
# COMPACT_ATOMS: atom_id res chain seq x y z
N MET A 1 24.84 -4.80 1.65
CA MET A 1 24.07 -3.61 2.07
C MET A 1 23.00 -3.24 1.03
N GLY A 2 21.99 -4.08 0.80
CA GLY A 2 21.06 -3.92 -0.35
C GLY A 2 19.56 -4.06 -0.06
N LYS A 3 19.15 -4.31 1.19
CA LYS A 3 17.73 -4.47 1.56
C LYS A 3 17.25 -3.50 2.64
N PHE A 4 18.17 -2.87 3.39
CA PHE A 4 17.83 -1.97 4.50
C PHE A 4 17.25 -0.62 4.04
N ASN A 5 17.74 -0.05 2.93
CA ASN A 5 17.22 1.24 2.43
C ASN A 5 15.82 1.16 1.80
N LYS A 6 15.37 -0.02 1.37
CA LYS A 6 13.99 -0.20 0.85
C LYS A 6 12.96 -0.21 1.97
N GLY A 7 13.29 -0.75 3.15
CA GLY A 7 12.39 -0.80 4.31
C GLY A 7 12.19 0.53 5.02
N VAL A 8 13.16 1.44 5.01
CA VAL A 8 13.07 2.73 5.72
C VAL A 8 12.15 3.73 5.00
N VAL A 9 12.12 3.73 3.66
CA VAL A 9 11.27 4.65 2.88
C VAL A 9 9.81 4.19 2.88
N LEU A 10 9.57 2.89 2.68
CA LEU A 10 8.27 2.24 2.90
C LEU A 10 7.81 2.41 4.36
N GLY A 11 8.72 2.26 5.31
CA GLY A 11 8.46 2.38 6.75
C GLY A 11 8.16 3.80 7.24
N GLY A 12 8.73 4.84 6.64
CA GLY A 12 8.45 6.23 7.05
C GLY A 12 7.04 6.70 6.66
N VAL A 13 6.55 6.24 5.50
CA VAL A 13 5.28 6.67 4.92
C VAL A 13 4.12 5.76 5.35
N LEU A 14 4.32 4.44 5.39
CA LEU A 14 3.42 3.53 6.08
C LEU A 14 3.40 3.87 7.58
N GLY A 15 4.54 4.25 8.16
CA GLY A 15 4.68 4.79 9.53
C GLY A 15 3.78 5.99 9.79
N ALA A 16 3.75 7.00 8.91
CA ALA A 16 2.87 8.15 9.05
C ALA A 16 1.38 7.78 8.89
N ALA A 17 1.05 6.84 8.00
CA ALA A 17 -0.31 6.33 7.88
C ALA A 17 -0.74 5.52 9.13
N ILE A 18 0.20 4.84 9.78
CA ILE A 18 0.01 4.20 11.09
C ILE A 18 -0.22 5.24 12.18
N VAL A 19 0.47 6.38 12.16
CA VAL A 19 0.20 7.50 13.09
C VAL A 19 -1.24 8.01 12.91
N TRP A 20 -1.75 8.06 11.68
CA TRP A 20 -3.16 8.40 11.43
C TRP A 20 -4.13 7.29 11.88
N LEU A 21 -3.76 6.02 11.80
CA LEU A 21 -4.53 4.90 12.35
C LEU A 21 -4.44 4.78 13.89
N ASN A 22 -3.41 5.36 14.51
CA ASN A 22 -3.13 5.35 15.95
C ASN A 22 -4.21 6.07 16.77
N THR A 23 -4.89 7.06 16.16
CA THR A 23 -6.06 7.73 16.75
C THR A 23 -7.28 6.80 16.90
N THR A 24 -7.28 5.64 16.23
CA THR A 24 -8.39 4.67 16.26
C THR A 24 -8.12 3.54 17.27
N THR A 25 -9.07 3.29 18.17
CA THR A 25 -9.01 2.40 19.33
C THR A 25 -9.10 0.90 18.99
N LYS A 26 -8.16 0.33 18.22
CA LYS A 26 -8.05 -1.14 18.04
C LYS A 26 -6.62 -1.64 18.24
N GLY A 27 -6.48 -2.79 18.91
CA GLY A 27 -5.23 -3.30 19.51
C GLY A 27 -4.02 -3.49 18.58
N LYS A 28 -2.82 -3.49 19.18
CA LYS A 28 -1.48 -3.49 18.54
C LYS A 28 -1.29 -4.62 17.51
N GLN A 29 -1.76 -5.84 17.78
CA GLN A 29 -1.62 -6.99 16.88
C GLN A 29 -2.36 -6.83 15.54
N TYR A 30 -3.60 -6.34 15.58
CA TYR A 30 -4.39 -6.11 14.37
C TYR A 30 -3.81 -5.00 13.50
N ARG A 31 -3.10 -4.04 14.12
CA ARG A 31 -2.39 -2.96 13.41
C ARG A 31 -1.18 -3.50 12.65
N THR A 32 -0.36 -4.32 13.28
CA THR A 32 0.81 -4.94 12.64
C THR A 32 0.37 -5.77 11.43
N GLN A 33 -0.66 -6.61 11.59
CA GLN A 33 -1.21 -7.39 10.46
C GLN A 33 -1.72 -6.51 9.32
N LEU A 34 -2.42 -5.43 9.62
CA LEU A 34 -2.89 -4.47 8.62
C LEU A 34 -1.75 -3.82 7.83
N VAL A 35 -0.67 -3.47 8.53
CA VAL A 35 0.51 -2.83 7.95
C VAL A 35 1.29 -3.80 7.09
N ASP A 36 1.48 -5.02 7.58
CA ASP A 36 2.16 -6.08 6.83
C ASP A 36 1.38 -6.40 5.55
N GLN A 37 0.05 -6.52 5.64
CA GLN A 37 -0.82 -6.70 4.46
C GLN A 37 -0.74 -5.52 3.49
N ALA A 38 -0.73 -4.28 4.00
CA ALA A 38 -0.58 -3.09 3.16
C ALA A 38 0.78 -3.07 2.45
N ALA A 39 1.85 -3.45 3.15
CA ALA A 39 3.20 -3.53 2.61
C ALA A 39 3.29 -4.59 1.50
N ASP A 40 2.76 -5.79 1.75
CA ASP A 40 2.72 -6.87 0.77
C ASP A 40 1.97 -6.46 -0.52
N ILE A 41 0.82 -5.82 -0.37
CA ILE A 41 0.02 -5.34 -1.50
C ILE A 41 0.75 -4.23 -2.25
N TYR A 42 1.36 -3.28 -1.53
CA TYR A 42 2.13 -2.20 -2.14
C TYR A 42 3.33 -2.72 -2.93
N GLU A 43 4.08 -3.69 -2.39
CA GLU A 43 5.20 -4.29 -3.11
C GLU A 43 4.76 -5.01 -4.38
N LYS A 44 3.64 -5.73 -4.35
CA LYS A 44 3.06 -6.37 -5.53
C LYS A 44 2.71 -5.35 -6.61
N ILE A 45 2.01 -4.29 -6.22
CA ILE A 45 1.65 -3.19 -7.12
C ILE A 45 2.92 -2.54 -7.70
N LYS A 46 3.92 -2.29 -6.86
CA LYS A 46 5.18 -1.69 -7.30
C LYS A 46 5.88 -2.56 -8.34
N LYS A 47 6.04 -3.86 -8.08
CA LYS A 47 6.65 -4.81 -9.03
C LYS A 47 5.87 -4.87 -10.35
N GLU A 48 4.55 -5.00 -10.30
CA GLU A 48 3.71 -5.08 -11.49
C GLU A 48 3.82 -3.80 -12.36
N VAL A 49 3.91 -2.63 -11.72
CA VAL A 49 4.05 -1.36 -12.44
C VAL A 49 5.49 -1.15 -12.95
N GLU A 50 6.51 -1.56 -12.19
CA GLU A 50 7.93 -1.56 -12.63
C GLU A 50 8.13 -2.47 -13.84
N GLU A 51 7.59 -3.69 -13.81
CA GLU A 51 7.69 -4.68 -14.90
C GLU A 51 6.92 -4.25 -16.15
N SER A 52 5.77 -3.60 -15.99
CA SER A 52 4.95 -3.15 -17.12
C SER A 52 5.45 -1.84 -17.75
N GLY A 53 6.40 -1.13 -17.13
CA GLY A 53 6.87 0.19 -17.59
C GLY A 53 5.75 1.26 -17.63
N ALA A 54 4.59 0.98 -17.02
CA ALA A 54 3.39 1.80 -17.17
C ALA A 54 3.43 3.11 -16.38
N ILE A 55 4.44 3.33 -15.53
CA ILE A 55 4.57 4.50 -14.63
C ILE A 55 4.44 5.83 -15.37
N GLU A 56 5.09 5.96 -16.53
CA GLU A 56 5.15 7.26 -17.22
C GLU A 56 3.77 7.74 -17.68
N LYS A 57 2.89 6.80 -18.02
CA LYS A 57 1.53 7.06 -18.46
C LYS A 57 0.50 6.89 -17.34
N MET A 58 0.90 6.37 -16.17
CA MET A 58 -0.02 6.14 -15.07
C MET A 58 -0.40 7.45 -14.38
N ASN A 59 -1.70 7.73 -14.35
CA ASN A 59 -2.27 8.83 -13.58
C ASN A 59 -2.83 8.34 -12.23
N LYS A 60 -3.20 9.27 -11.35
CA LYS A 60 -3.72 8.95 -10.01
C LYS A 60 -4.94 8.01 -10.08
N ASN A 61 -5.82 8.19 -11.05
CA ASN A 61 -7.03 7.37 -11.17
C ASN A 61 -6.71 5.93 -11.56
N THR A 62 -5.77 5.74 -12.50
CA THR A 62 -5.27 4.42 -12.89
C THR A 62 -4.60 3.71 -11.71
N TYR A 63 -3.79 4.44 -10.93
CA TYR A 63 -3.19 3.90 -9.71
C TYR A 63 -4.25 3.47 -8.69
N VAL A 64 -5.25 4.32 -8.40
CA VAL A 64 -6.34 4.02 -7.47
C VAL A 64 -7.14 2.81 -7.93
N ALA A 65 -7.40 2.69 -9.24
CA ALA A 65 -8.09 1.53 -9.80
C ALA A 65 -7.28 0.24 -9.64
N LEU A 66 -5.97 0.31 -9.86
CA LEU A 66 -5.05 -0.82 -9.68
C LEU A 66 -4.96 -1.22 -8.20
N VAL A 67 -4.77 -0.26 -7.29
CA VAL A 67 -4.84 -0.48 -5.84
C VAL A 67 -6.14 -1.17 -5.45
N LYS A 68 -7.29 -0.65 -5.90
CA LYS A 68 -8.59 -1.24 -5.60
C LYS A 68 -8.69 -2.67 -6.10
N LYS A 69 -8.28 -2.95 -7.34
CA LYS A 69 -8.29 -4.30 -7.92
C LYS A 69 -7.42 -5.27 -7.12
N THR A 70 -6.20 -4.86 -6.75
CA THR A 70 -5.25 -5.72 -6.02
C THR A 70 -5.71 -5.96 -4.59
N VAL A 71 -6.21 -4.93 -3.89
CA VAL A 71 -6.78 -5.09 -2.55
C VAL A 71 -8.05 -5.94 -2.60
N ASP A 72 -8.90 -5.77 -3.61
CA ASP A 72 -10.12 -6.57 -3.78
C ASP A 72 -9.80 -8.06 -3.95
N LYS A 73 -8.83 -8.37 -4.80
CA LYS A 73 -8.35 -9.75 -4.98
C LYS A 73 -7.78 -10.31 -3.67
N TYR A 74 -6.89 -9.56 -3.02
CA TYR A 74 -6.30 -9.96 -1.75
C TYR A 74 -7.36 -10.17 -0.65
N ALA A 75 -8.40 -9.33 -0.63
CA ALA A 75 -9.49 -9.43 0.33
C ALA A 75 -10.35 -10.68 0.12
N VAL A 76 -10.62 -11.05 -1.13
CA VAL A 76 -11.33 -12.28 -1.47
C VAL A 76 -10.50 -13.51 -1.09
N ASP A 77 -9.21 -13.51 -1.45
CA ASP A 77 -8.30 -14.64 -1.22
C ASP A 77 -8.08 -14.91 0.29
N ASN A 78 -8.16 -13.87 1.14
CA ASN A 78 -7.90 -13.97 2.58
C ASN A 78 -9.17 -13.84 3.45
N GLY A 79 -10.37 -13.82 2.86
CA GLY A 79 -11.63 -13.67 3.62
C GLY A 79 -11.72 -12.36 4.42
N MET A 80 -11.13 -11.28 3.90
CA MET A 80 -11.00 -10.01 4.61
C MET A 80 -12.32 -9.25 4.70
N ALA A 81 -12.60 -8.69 5.88
CA ALA A 81 -13.77 -7.84 6.07
C ALA A 81 -13.76 -6.57 5.19
N VAL A 82 -14.92 -6.19 4.66
CA VAL A 82 -15.10 -5.01 3.80
C VAL A 82 -14.52 -3.73 4.42
N ARG A 83 -14.64 -3.57 5.74
CA ARG A 83 -14.08 -2.43 6.47
C ARG A 83 -12.55 -2.36 6.36
N VAL A 84 -11.86 -3.50 6.47
CA VAL A 84 -10.40 -3.60 6.41
C VAL A 84 -9.92 -3.32 4.99
N LYS A 85 -10.58 -3.92 3.99
CA LYS A 85 -10.40 -3.61 2.57
C LYS A 85 -10.51 -2.10 2.29
N ASN A 86 -11.56 -1.43 2.78
CA ASN A 86 -11.76 0.00 2.54
C ASN A 86 -10.65 0.86 3.15
N ILE A 87 -10.12 0.46 4.32
CA ILE A 87 -8.99 1.13 4.96
C ILE A 87 -7.73 0.97 4.10
N LEU A 88 -7.43 -0.25 3.65
CA LEU A 88 -6.28 -0.53 2.79
C LEU A 88 -6.34 0.24 1.46
N VAL A 89 -7.50 0.23 0.80
CA VAL A 89 -7.70 1.00 -0.44
C VAL A 89 -7.44 2.49 -0.20
N ARG A 90 -8.00 3.07 0.87
CA ARG A 90 -7.81 4.50 1.19
C ARG A 90 -6.35 4.83 1.48
N LEU A 91 -5.70 3.99 2.28
CA LEU A 91 -4.31 4.16 2.70
C LEU A 91 -3.40 4.10 1.47
N LEU A 92 -3.45 3.01 0.70
CA LEU A 92 -2.62 2.83 -0.50
C LEU A 92 -2.91 3.90 -1.57
N SER A 93 -4.18 4.27 -1.78
CA SER A 93 -4.57 5.32 -2.73
C SER A 93 -4.01 6.69 -2.38
N SER A 94 -3.91 7.01 -1.08
CA SER A 94 -3.30 8.27 -0.64
C SER A 94 -1.80 8.35 -0.91
N GLN A 95 -1.13 7.20 -1.09
CA GLN A 95 0.32 7.13 -1.33
C GLN A 95 0.75 7.36 -2.78
N TRP A 96 -0.16 7.75 -3.67
CA TRP A 96 0.17 7.98 -5.09
C TRP A 96 1.39 8.88 -5.31
N ALA A 97 1.47 10.01 -4.59
CA ALA A 97 2.57 10.98 -4.77
C ALA A 97 3.93 10.37 -4.38
N THR A 98 3.96 9.55 -3.34
CA THR A 98 5.15 8.82 -2.90
C THR A 98 5.49 7.71 -3.87
N PHE A 99 4.51 6.89 -4.24
CA PHE A 99 4.66 5.81 -5.22
C PHE A 99 5.27 6.33 -6.53
N LYS A 100 4.73 7.42 -7.08
CA LYS A 100 5.28 8.05 -8.29
C LYS A 100 6.74 8.49 -8.12
N LYS A 101 7.13 8.98 -6.94
CA LYS A 101 8.52 9.38 -6.66
C LYS A 101 9.44 8.17 -6.51
N GLU A 102 8.97 7.10 -5.87
CA GLU A 102 9.77 5.89 -5.66
C GLU A 102 10.04 5.13 -6.94
N VAL A 103 9.06 5.07 -7.83
CA VAL A 103 9.17 4.25 -9.05
C VAL A 103 9.78 5.03 -10.23
N LYS A 104 9.83 6.36 -10.15
CA LYS A 104 10.62 7.20 -11.08
C LYS A 104 12.10 7.30 -10.71
N LYS A 105 12.50 6.72 -9.58
CA LYS A 105 13.86 6.82 -9.04
C LYS A 105 14.69 5.62 -9.47
#